data_AF-A0A6J6PPH5-F1
#
_entry.id   AF-A0A6J6PPH5-F1
#
_cell.length_a   1.000
_cell.length_b   1.000
_cell.length_c   1.000
_cell.angle_alpha   90.00
_cell.angle_beta   90.00
_cell.angle_gamma   90.00
#
_symmetry.space_group_name_H-M   'P 1'
#
loop_
_entity.id
_entity.type
_entity.pdbx_description
1 polymer ?
#
loop_
_entity_poly.entity_id
_entity_poly.type
_entity_poly.pdbx_seq_one_letter_code
_entity_poly.pdbx_strand_id
1 'polypeptide(L)'
;MAITASEARANLFPLIAQVNENAKPLHITSKQGNAVLVSESEWEAMLETLYVLGNPVNAKILLDSIEDGKKGRGKVYRFDQLDDLFGARKEKKQIRKKKAAPRKKVAAKVRKRKVSN
;
A
#
# COMPACT_ATOMS: atom_id res chain seq x y z
N MET A 1 -16.78 -28.38 4.84
CA MET A 1 -18.21 -28.79 4.81
C MET A 1 -18.77 -28.32 3.47
N ALA A 2 -19.58 -29.14 2.81
CA ALA A 2 -20.18 -28.82 1.52
C ALA A 2 -21.70 -28.89 1.62
N ILE A 3 -22.38 -27.90 1.05
CA ILE A 3 -23.85 -27.85 0.97
C ILE A 3 -24.30 -27.85 -0.48
N THR A 4 -25.58 -28.13 -0.70
CA THR A 4 -26.16 -28.03 -2.05
C THR A 4 -26.46 -26.58 -2.40
N ALA A 5 -26.47 -26.24 -3.69
CA ALA A 5 -26.88 -24.90 -4.14
C ALA A 5 -28.33 -24.53 -3.74
N SER A 6 -29.23 -25.51 -3.65
CA SER A 6 -30.60 -25.30 -3.18
C SER A 6 -30.64 -24.88 -1.71
N GLU A 7 -29.85 -25.54 -0.87
CA GLU A 7 -29.71 -25.21 0.55
C GLU A 7 -29.03 -23.85 0.74
N ALA A 8 -27.98 -23.57 -0.05
CA ALA A 8 -27.30 -22.29 -0.04
C ALA A 8 -28.25 -21.13 -0.39
N ARG A 9 -29.10 -21.33 -1.40
CA ARG A 9 -30.12 -20.35 -1.81
C ARG A 9 -31.14 -20.10 -0.71
N ALA A 10 -31.61 -21.14 -0.02
CA ALA A 10 -32.59 -21.01 1.05
C ALA A 10 -32.03 -20.27 2.28
N ASN A 11 -30.74 -20.43 2.56
CA ASN A 11 -30.09 -19.96 3.78
C ASN A 11 -28.96 -18.95 3.54
N LEU A 12 -29.01 -18.17 2.44
CA LEU A 12 -27.88 -17.35 2.02
C LEU A 12 -27.43 -16.33 3.09
N PHE A 13 -28.36 -15.61 3.71
CA PHE A 13 -28.01 -14.60 4.72
C PHE A 13 -27.37 -15.19 5.98
N PRO A 14 -27.92 -16.25 6.61
CA PRO A 14 -27.23 -16.95 7.70
C PRO A 14 -25.84 -17.45 7.31
N LEU A 15 -25.68 -17.99 6.10
CA LEU A 15 -24.39 -18.51 5.63
C LEU A 15 -23.36 -17.39 5.45
N ILE A 16 -23.77 -16.21 4.96
CA ILE A 16 -22.91 -15.03 4.88
C ILE A 16 -22.45 -14.61 6.28
N ALA A 17 -23.36 -14.52 7.25
CA ALA A 17 -22.98 -14.19 8.63
C ALA A 17 -21.99 -15.22 9.19
N GLN A 18 -22.27 -16.51 8.99
CA GLN A 18 -21.42 -17.61 9.44
C GLN A 18 -19.99 -17.50 8.88
N VAL A 19 -19.81 -17.28 7.56
CA VAL A 19 -18.46 -17.19 6.97
C VAL A 19 -17.70 -15.96 7.43
N ASN A 20 -18.39 -14.85 7.72
CA ASN A 20 -17.78 -13.64 8.26
C ASN A 20 -17.34 -13.82 9.72
N GLU A 21 -18.11 -14.55 10.53
CA GLU A 21 -17.77 -14.80 11.94
C GLU A 21 -16.64 -15.80 12.11
N ASN A 22 -16.62 -16.88 11.30
CA ASN A 22 -15.68 -17.97 11.49
C ASN A 22 -14.47 -17.93 10.54
N ALA A 23 -14.47 -17.04 9.54
CA ALA A 23 -13.46 -16.94 8.48
C ALA A 23 -13.15 -18.28 7.79
N LYS A 24 -14.13 -19.18 7.69
CA LYS A 24 -13.98 -20.49 7.06
C LYS A 24 -14.69 -20.54 5.70
N PRO A 25 -14.02 -21.04 4.66
CA PRO A 25 -14.66 -21.23 3.36
C PRO A 25 -15.75 -22.30 3.43
N LEU A 26 -16.87 -22.04 2.75
CA LEU A 26 -17.99 -22.96 2.61
C LEU A 26 -18.14 -23.38 1.15
N HIS A 27 -18.14 -24.68 0.90
CA HIS A 27 -18.27 -25.22 -0.45
C HIS A 27 -19.74 -25.39 -0.82
N ILE A 28 -20.13 -24.90 -1.99
CA ILE A 28 -21.46 -25.03 -2.56
C ILE A 28 -21.36 -25.93 -3.79
N THR A 29 -22.17 -26.98 -3.82
CA THR A 29 -22.16 -27.98 -4.88
C THR A 29 -23.46 -27.95 -5.67
N SER A 30 -23.37 -28.09 -6.99
CA SER A 30 -24.53 -28.14 -7.88
C SER A 30 -24.26 -29.04 -9.09
N LYS A 31 -25.32 -29.44 -9.80
CA LYS A 31 -25.20 -30.19 -11.06
C LYS A 31 -24.47 -29.40 -12.16
N GLN A 32 -24.43 -28.08 -12.06
CA GLN A 32 -23.86 -27.17 -13.06
C GLN A 32 -22.43 -26.73 -12.71
N GLY A 33 -21.93 -27.11 -11.53
CA GLY A 33 -20.62 -26.70 -11.05
C GLY A 33 -20.61 -26.39 -9.55
N ASN A 34 -19.41 -26.18 -9.03
CA ASN A 34 -19.17 -25.90 -7.62
C ASN A 34 -18.70 -24.46 -7.44
N ALA A 35 -19.00 -23.89 -6.29
CA ALA A 35 -18.56 -22.57 -5.88
C ALA A 35 -18.06 -22.61 -4.43
N VAL A 36 -17.34 -21.57 -4.02
CA VAL A 36 -16.91 -21.39 -2.63
C VAL A 36 -17.39 -20.03 -2.17
N LEU A 37 -18.05 -19.99 -1.01
CA LEU A 37 -18.39 -18.77 -0.30
C LEU A 37 -17.31 -18.51 0.75
N VAL A 38 -16.76 -17.30 0.72
CA VAL A 38 -15.77 -16.78 1.68
C VAL A 38 -16.22 -15.42 2.17
N SER A 39 -15.72 -14.98 3.33
CA SER A 39 -15.90 -13.59 3.75
C SER A 39 -15.10 -12.66 2.83
N GLU A 40 -15.56 -11.41 2.73
CA GLU A 40 -14.87 -10.38 1.96
C GLU A 40 -13.46 -10.11 2.52
N SER A 41 -13.34 -10.03 3.85
CA SER A 41 -12.06 -9.82 4.53
C SER A 41 -11.04 -10.92 4.22
N GLU A 42 -11.47 -12.18 4.20
CA GLU A 42 -10.59 -13.30 3.89
C GLU A 42 -10.20 -13.30 2.41
N TRP A 43 -11.14 -12.96 1.52
CA TRP A 43 -10.85 -12.79 0.10
C TRP A 43 -9.80 -11.70 -0.16
N GLU A 44 -9.95 -10.52 0.48
CA GLU A 44 -8.97 -9.45 0.36
C GLU A 44 -7.61 -9.84 0.94
N ALA A 45 -7.58 -10.49 2.11
CA ALA A 45 -6.34 -10.96 2.74
C ALA A 45 -5.60 -11.97 1.85
N MET A 46 -6.33 -12.87 1.19
CA MET A 46 -5.77 -13.79 0.20
C MET A 46 -5.17 -13.04 -1.00
N LEU A 47 -5.88 -12.05 -1.54
CA LEU A 47 -5.38 -11.24 -2.66
C LEU A 47 -4.13 -10.44 -2.27
N GLU A 48 -4.12 -9.83 -1.09
CA GLU A 48 -2.95 -9.12 -0.58
C GLU A 48 -1.76 -10.06 -0.40
N THR A 49 -1.98 -11.24 0.18
CA THR A 49 -0.93 -12.26 0.34
C THR A 49 -0.36 -12.67 -1.02
N LEU A 50 -1.23 -12.93 -2.00
CA LEU A 50 -0.80 -13.24 -3.37
C LEU A 50 -0.04 -12.09 -4.02
N TYR A 51 -0.45 -10.84 -3.77
CA TYR A 51 0.22 -9.66 -4.30
C TYR A 51 1.63 -9.50 -3.71
N VAL A 52 1.77 -9.60 -2.40
CA VAL A 52 3.05 -9.43 -1.70
C VAL A 52 4.01 -10.57 -2.03
N LEU A 53 3.51 -11.81 -2.06
CA LEU A 53 4.34 -13.00 -2.32
C LEU A 53 4.55 -13.29 -3.81
N GLY A 54 3.71 -12.73 -4.69
CA GLY A 54 3.82 -12.92 -6.14
C GLY A 54 5.08 -12.31 -6.75
N ASN A 55 5.68 -11.33 -6.07
CA ASN A 55 7.00 -10.82 -6.42
C ASN A 55 8.09 -11.50 -5.57
N PRO A 56 9.02 -12.27 -6.16
CA PRO A 56 10.02 -13.02 -5.40
C PRO A 56 10.97 -12.11 -4.60
N VAL A 57 11.22 -10.88 -5.06
CA VAL A 57 12.04 -9.90 -4.32
C VAL A 57 11.32 -9.43 -3.07
N ASN A 58 10.04 -9.06 -3.18
CA ASN A 58 9.24 -8.62 -2.05
C ASN A 58 9.04 -9.75 -1.03
N ALA A 59 8.74 -10.96 -1.51
CA ALA A 59 8.61 -12.16 -0.68
C ALA A 59 9.89 -12.41 0.13
N LYS A 60 11.07 -12.35 -0.50
CA LYS A 60 12.35 -12.51 0.18
C LYS A 60 12.55 -11.45 1.27
N ILE A 61 12.34 -10.18 0.95
CA ILE A 61 12.50 -9.08 1.92
C ILE A 61 11.59 -9.28 3.13
N LEU A 62 10.33 -9.66 2.90
CA LEU A 62 9.36 -9.89 3.97
C LEU A 62 9.77 -11.06 4.86
N LEU A 63 10.17 -12.20 4.26
CA LEU A 63 10.58 -13.39 5.00
C LEU A 63 11.83 -13.14 5.83
N ASP A 64 12.84 -12.49 5.24
CA ASP A 64 14.06 -12.08 5.95
C ASP A 64 13.70 -11.15 7.14
N SER A 65 12.77 -10.20 6.94
CA SER A 65 12.34 -9.28 7.99
C SER A 65 11.60 -9.98 9.13
N ILE A 66 10.77 -11.00 8.83
CA ILE A 66 10.11 -11.83 9.84
C ILE A 66 11.15 -12.60 10.65
N GLU A 67 12.19 -13.13 10.01
CA GLU A 67 13.28 -13.84 10.71
C GLU A 67 14.12 -12.89 11.58
N ASP A 68 14.46 -11.70 11.08
CA ASP A 68 15.09 -10.63 11.85
C ASP A 68 14.26 -10.28 13.10
N GLY A 69 12.95 -10.12 12.95
CA GLY A 69 12.02 -9.87 14.04
C GLY A 69 12.00 -10.99 15.09
N LYS A 70 11.90 -12.26 14.66
CA LYS A 70 11.94 -13.43 15.55
C LYS A 70 13.26 -13.55 16.32
N LYS A 71 14.37 -13.16 15.71
CA LYS A 71 15.70 -13.13 16.34
C LYS A 71 15.95 -11.86 17.17
N GLY A 72 14.98 -10.95 17.28
CA GLY A 72 15.13 -9.70 18.02
C GLY A 72 16.13 -8.72 17.39
N ARG A 73 16.43 -8.85 16.10
CA ARG A 73 17.34 -7.96 15.35
C ARG A 73 16.67 -6.67 14.87
N GLY A 74 15.39 -6.47 15.21
CA GLY A 74 14.64 -5.26 14.91
C GLY A 74 15.22 -4.03 15.61
N LYS A 75 15.20 -2.88 14.93
CA LYS A 75 15.58 -1.59 15.50
C LYS A 75 14.33 -0.74 15.70
N VAL A 76 14.16 -0.20 16.90
CA VAL A 76 13.07 0.74 17.20
C VAL A 76 13.49 2.12 16.72
N TYR A 77 12.66 2.70 15.86
CA TYR A 77 12.82 4.09 15.40
C TYR A 77 11.65 4.90 15.90
N ARG A 78 11.92 6.13 16.37
CA ARG A 78 10.89 7.13 16.61
C ARG A 78 10.53 7.84 15.31
N PHE A 79 9.31 8.34 15.19
CA PHE A 79 8.84 9.05 13.99
C PHE A 79 9.77 10.21 13.57
N ASP A 80 10.36 10.95 14.50
CA ASP A 80 11.30 12.03 14.23
C ASP A 80 12.62 11.54 13.58
N GLN A 81 13.00 10.30 13.84
CA GLN A 81 14.21 9.67 13.30
C GLN A 81 14.00 9.08 11.90
N LEU A 82 12.75 8.84 11.47
CA LEU A 82 12.43 8.25 10.16
C LEU A 82 12.75 9.19 8.99
N ASP A 83 12.60 10.51 9.19
CA ASP A 83 12.91 11.54 8.18
C ASP A 83 14.36 11.48 7.67
N ASP A 84 15.29 11.05 8.53
CA ASP A 84 16.70 10.91 8.18
C ASP A 84 16.99 9.57 7.46
N LEU A 85 16.21 8.54 7.76
CA LEU A 85 16.34 7.20 7.18
C LEU A 85 15.82 7.15 5.73
N PHE A 86 14.66 7.77 5.49
CA PHE A 86 14.03 7.83 4.16
C PHE A 86 14.42 9.09 3.36
N GLY A 87 15.30 9.94 3.91
CA GLY A 87 15.86 11.10 3.21
C GLY A 87 14.92 12.31 3.03
N ALA A 88 13.71 12.27 3.59
CA ALA A 88 12.70 13.34 3.47
C ALA A 88 13.20 14.71 3.99
N ARG A 89 14.12 14.73 4.96
CA ARG A 89 14.71 15.97 5.49
C ARG A 89 15.68 16.65 4.53
N LYS A 90 16.36 15.88 3.65
CA LYS A 90 17.31 16.42 2.66
C LYS A 90 16.58 17.21 1.58
N GLU A 91 15.43 16.73 1.11
CA GLU A 91 14.59 17.41 0.13
C GLU A 91 14.04 18.74 0.67
N LYS A 92 13.49 18.75 1.89
CA LYS A 92 12.98 19.99 2.53
C LYS A 92 14.06 21.07 2.67
N LYS A 93 15.30 20.71 3.02
CA LYS A 93 16.44 21.64 3.08
C LYS A 93 16.84 22.16 1.69
N GLN A 94 16.81 21.32 0.66
CA GLN A 94 17.19 21.69 -0.71
C GLN A 94 16.14 22.62 -1.36
N ILE A 95 14.85 22.38 -1.10
CA ILE A 95 13.74 23.28 -1.52
C ILE A 95 13.85 24.65 -0.84
N ARG A 96 14.11 24.68 0.48
CA ARG A 96 14.34 25.94 1.21
C ARG A 96 15.55 26.72 0.67
N LYS A 97 16.68 26.06 0.39
CA LYS A 97 17.86 26.70 -0.22
C LYS A 97 17.58 27.24 -1.63
N LYS A 98 16.82 26.51 -2.47
CA LYS A 98 16.41 26.99 -3.80
C LYS A 98 15.49 28.21 -3.74
N LYS A 99 14.57 28.28 -2.76
CA LYS A 99 13.71 29.46 -2.55
C LYS A 99 14.45 30.68 -1.99
N ALA A 100 15.54 30.47 -1.25
CA ALA A 100 16.35 31.54 -0.65
C ALA A 100 17.46 32.08 -1.57
N ALA A 101 17.66 31.51 -2.76
CA ALA A 101 18.66 32.02 -3.70
C ALA A 101 18.23 33.41 -4.22
N PRO A 102 19.10 34.44 -4.15
CA PRO A 102 18.76 35.78 -4.59
C PRO A 102 18.50 35.79 -6.11
N ARG A 103 17.35 36.33 -6.53
CA ARG A 103 17.08 36.62 -7.94
C ARG A 103 18.16 37.58 -8.44
N LYS A 104 19.04 37.13 -9.35
CA LYS A 104 20.03 38.00 -10.01
C LYS A 104 19.29 39.22 -10.58
N LYS A 105 19.63 40.42 -10.10
CA LYS A 105 19.11 41.68 -10.64
C LYS A 105 19.59 41.78 -12.10
N VAL A 106 18.69 41.58 -13.05
CA VAL A 106 18.96 41.85 -14.47
C VAL A 106 19.09 43.37 -14.59
N ALA A 107 20.31 43.87 -14.77
CA ALA A 107 20.60 45.29 -14.92
C ALA A 107 19.90 45.81 -16.19
N ALA A 108 18.95 46.72 -16.01
CA ALA A 108 18.28 47.42 -17.10
C ALA A 108 19.26 48.39 -17.78
N LYS A 109 19.92 47.95 -18.85
CA LYS A 109 20.66 48.83 -19.77
C LYS A 109 19.66 49.46 -20.73
N VAL A 110 18.90 50.46 -20.27
CA VAL A 110 18.06 51.29 -21.14
C VAL A 110 18.97 52.20 -21.94
N ARG A 111 19.17 51.79 -23.20
CA ARG A 111 19.83 52.51 -24.28
C ARG A 111 19.14 53.87 -24.45
N LYS A 112 19.82 54.98 -24.09
CA LYS A 112 19.41 56.34 -24.45
C LYS A 112 19.26 56.41 -25.98
N ARG A 113 18.03 56.34 -26.48
CA ARG A 113 17.70 56.76 -27.85
C ARG A 113 17.47 58.27 -27.80
N LYS A 114 18.35 59.00 -28.49
CA LYS A 114 18.17 60.39 -28.89
C LYS A 114 16.86 60.53 -29.69
N VAL A 115 16.10 61.57 -29.39
CA VAL A 115 15.07 62.20 -30.25
C VAL A 115 15.29 63.72 -30.04
N SER A 116 16.11 64.33 -30.88
CA SER A 116 15.79 65.20 -32.03
C SER A 116 15.54 66.66 -31.65
N ASN A 117 16.51 67.52 -31.96
CA ASN A 117 16.37 68.64 -32.91
C ASN A 117 17.77 69.12 -33.30
#